data_AF-A0A7C1J6F3-F1
#
_entry.id   AF-A0A7C1J6F3-F1
#
_cell.length_a   1.000
_cell.length_b   1.000
_cell.length_c   1.000
_cell.angle_alpha   90.00
_cell.angle_beta   90.00
_cell.angle_gamma   90.00
#
_symmetry.space_group_name_H-M   'P 1'
#
loop_
_entity.id
_entity.type
_entity.pdbx_description
1 polymer ?
#
loop_
_entity_poly.entity_id
_entity_poly.type
_entity_poly.pdbx_seq_one_letter_code
_entity_poly.pdbx_strand_id
1 'polypeptide(L)'
;MDFGSIVEKILREAQANGKFDNLAGSGRPLKLDDANETSDDWAANHLMQNQNLRPAWLEEDLAIQAEIEQARQKLRRTHGWYTTERAQLQNATDEKAIRQREWAEAEWRRAQRDFRESIAQLNQRQRNLNLKVPLERFQRRVLDVEAELRDFVSTRAGS
;
A
#
# COMPACT_ATOMS: atom_id res chain seq x y z
N MET A 1 -3.23 -10.83 -9.05
CA MET A 1 -4.41 -11.19 -8.23
C MET A 1 -4.72 -10.02 -7.32
N ASP A 2 -5.99 -9.65 -7.21
CA ASP A 2 -6.45 -8.58 -6.32
C ASP A 2 -6.56 -9.11 -4.88
N PHE A 3 -5.99 -8.39 -3.92
CA PHE A 3 -5.95 -8.82 -2.52
C PHE A 3 -7.35 -8.96 -1.91
N GLY A 4 -8.29 -8.08 -2.29
CA GLY A 4 -9.69 -8.18 -1.88
C GLY A 4 -10.34 -9.50 -2.32
N SER A 5 -10.08 -9.93 -3.56
CA SER A 5 -10.59 -11.21 -4.08
C SER A 5 -10.06 -12.45 -3.35
N ILE A 6 -8.83 -12.41 -2.80
CA ILE A 6 -8.27 -13.51 -2.00
C ILE A 6 -9.03 -13.62 -0.67
N VAL A 7 -9.26 -12.49 0.00
CA VAL A 7 -10.01 -12.45 1.27
C VAL A 7 -11.45 -12.94 1.05
N GLU A 8 -12.10 -12.51 -0.04
CA GLU A 8 -13.45 -12.94 -0.38
C GLU A 8 -13.53 -14.44 -0.72
N LYS A 9 -12.51 -14.99 -1.38
CA LYS A 9 -12.41 -16.42 -1.67
C LYS A 9 -12.28 -17.24 -0.39
N ILE A 10 -11.41 -16.83 0.55
CA ILE A 10 -11.25 -17.49 1.84
C ILE A 10 -12.58 -17.48 2.62
N LEU A 11 -13.31 -16.36 2.59
CA LEU A 11 -14.64 -16.26 3.22
C LEU A 11 -15.64 -17.24 2.60
N ARG A 12 -15.68 -17.33 1.26
CA ARG A 12 -16.57 -18.25 0.53
C ARG A 12 -16.20 -19.73 0.75
N GLU A 13 -14.91 -20.07 0.75
CA GLU A 13 -14.44 -21.44 0.96
C GLU A 13 -14.69 -21.90 2.39
N ALA A 14 -14.51 -21.01 3.37
CA ALA A 14 -14.95 -21.28 4.73
C ALA A 14 -16.45 -21.63 4.70
N GLN A 15 -17.29 -20.73 4.16
CA GLN A 15 -18.76 -20.86 3.98
C GLN A 15 -19.19 -22.20 3.37
N ALA A 16 -18.55 -22.62 2.28
CA ALA A 16 -18.91 -23.81 1.54
C ALA A 16 -18.53 -25.14 2.23
N ASN A 17 -17.47 -25.15 3.05
CA ASN A 17 -16.97 -26.40 3.66
C ASN A 17 -17.76 -26.85 4.90
N GLY A 18 -18.87 -26.20 5.25
CA GLY A 18 -19.68 -26.60 6.42
C GLY A 18 -18.91 -26.56 7.74
N LYS A 19 -17.72 -25.93 7.80
CA LYS A 19 -16.91 -25.78 9.01
C LYS A 19 -17.59 -24.91 10.08
N PHE A 20 -18.80 -24.43 9.81
CA PHE A 20 -19.70 -23.74 10.75
C PHE A 20 -20.62 -24.68 11.52
N ASP A 21 -20.87 -25.90 11.02
CA ASP A 21 -21.82 -26.82 11.66
C ASP A 21 -21.25 -27.45 12.95
N ASN A 22 -19.96 -27.25 13.23
CA ASN A 22 -19.29 -27.65 14.48
C ASN A 22 -18.82 -26.45 15.32
N LEU A 23 -19.52 -25.31 15.25
CA LEU A 23 -19.30 -24.16 16.12
C LEU A 23 -19.76 -24.51 17.55
N ALA A 24 -18.85 -25.07 18.34
CA ALA A 24 -19.07 -25.27 19.77
C ALA A 24 -19.10 -23.91 20.50
N GLY A 25 -20.30 -23.35 20.62
CA GLY A 25 -20.68 -22.46 21.70
C GLY A 25 -20.38 -20.98 21.49
N SER A 26 -21.44 -20.23 21.21
CA SER A 26 -21.61 -18.85 21.68
C SER A 26 -21.10 -18.73 23.12
N GLY A 27 -19.98 -18.04 23.31
CA GLY A 27 -19.48 -17.63 24.63
C GLY A 27 -18.44 -18.53 25.30
N ARG A 28 -17.83 -19.52 24.65
CA ARG A 28 -16.63 -20.19 25.19
C ARG A 28 -15.35 -19.74 24.49
N PRO A 29 -14.25 -19.50 25.23
CA PRO A 29 -12.97 -19.16 24.62
C PRO A 29 -12.59 -20.27 23.64
N LEU A 30 -12.20 -19.87 22.41
CA LEU A 30 -11.77 -20.78 21.37
C LEU A 30 -10.72 -21.74 21.96
N LYS A 31 -10.92 -23.05 21.81
CA LYS A 31 -9.82 -24.00 21.97
C LYS A 31 -8.86 -23.75 20.81
N LEU A 32 -7.87 -22.92 21.07
CA LEU A 32 -6.71 -22.74 20.22
C LEU A 32 -5.91 -24.04 20.35
N ASP A 33 -6.13 -25.00 19.44
CA ASP A 33 -5.07 -25.97 19.18
C ASP A 33 -3.93 -25.16 18.56
N ASP A 34 -2.79 -25.08 19.26
CA ASP A 34 -1.60 -24.27 18.94
C ASP A 34 -1.05 -24.51 17.52
N ALA A 35 -1.55 -25.52 16.80
CA ALA A 35 -1.18 -25.84 15.43
C ALA A 35 -1.93 -25.03 14.34
N ASN A 36 -2.98 -24.25 14.68
CA ASN A 36 -3.94 -23.77 13.69
C ASN A 36 -4.04 -22.23 13.53
N GLU A 37 -3.21 -21.45 14.21
CA GLU A 37 -3.24 -19.98 14.16
C GLU A 37 -2.96 -19.40 12.76
N THR A 38 -2.26 -20.16 11.91
CA THR A 38 -1.97 -19.78 10.52
C THR A 38 -2.98 -20.31 9.49
N SER A 39 -3.98 -21.09 9.93
CA SER A 39 -4.96 -21.70 9.04
C SER A 39 -6.01 -20.72 8.53
N ASP A 40 -6.48 -20.95 7.31
CA ASP A 40 -7.57 -20.23 6.66
C ASP A 40 -8.86 -20.30 7.47
N ASP A 41 -9.06 -21.38 8.23
CA ASP A 41 -10.22 -21.58 9.09
C ASP A 41 -10.24 -20.64 10.30
N TRP A 42 -9.06 -20.45 10.93
CA TRP A 42 -8.93 -19.53 12.05
C TRP A 42 -9.21 -18.09 11.61
N ALA A 43 -8.69 -17.71 10.43
CA ALA A 43 -8.91 -16.41 9.83
C ALA A 43 -10.39 -16.15 9.54
N ALA A 44 -11.06 -17.11 8.89
CA ALA A 44 -12.46 -17.00 8.55
C ALA A 44 -13.34 -16.92 9.80
N ASN A 45 -13.06 -17.74 10.82
CA ASN A 45 -13.78 -17.68 12.09
C ASN A 45 -13.58 -16.34 12.81
N HIS A 46 -12.36 -15.80 12.86
CA HIS A 46 -12.08 -14.50 13.46
C HIS A 46 -12.71 -13.33 12.65
N LEU A 47 -12.77 -13.46 11.32
CA LEU A 47 -13.43 -12.49 10.44
C LEU A 47 -14.95 -12.49 10.61
N MET A 48 -15.56 -13.67 10.78
CA MET A 48 -17.00 -13.84 10.96
C MET A 48 -17.47 -13.58 12.40
N GLN A 49 -16.61 -13.70 13.41
CA GLN A 49 -16.96 -13.25 14.77
C GLN A 49 -17.16 -11.73 14.86
N ASN A 50 -16.56 -10.97 13.94
CA ASN A 50 -16.75 -9.53 13.79
C ASN A 50 -17.92 -9.16 12.83
N GLN A 51 -18.86 -10.10 12.63
CA GLN A 51 -20.02 -10.05 11.73
C GLN A 51 -20.60 -8.64 11.49
N ASN A 52 -20.38 -8.07 10.29
CA ASN A 52 -21.44 -7.92 9.26
C ASN A 52 -20.99 -7.34 7.91
N LEU A 53 -19.78 -6.82 7.75
CA LEU A 53 -19.38 -6.08 6.55
C LEU A 53 -17.90 -6.34 6.25
N ARG A 54 -17.43 -5.86 5.08
CA ARG A 54 -16.00 -5.84 4.74
C ARG A 54 -15.20 -5.52 6.00
N PRO A 55 -14.19 -6.32 6.36
CA PRO A 55 -13.45 -6.09 7.59
C PRO A 55 -12.94 -4.65 7.60
N ALA A 56 -13.11 -3.91 8.70
CA ALA A 56 -12.67 -2.51 8.76
C ALA A 56 -11.19 -2.34 8.39
N TRP A 57 -10.37 -3.37 8.66
CA TRP A 57 -8.98 -3.41 8.25
C TRP A 57 -8.78 -3.54 6.72
N LEU A 58 -9.69 -4.19 6.00
CA LEU A 58 -9.63 -4.31 4.54
C LEU A 58 -9.95 -2.98 3.86
N GLU A 59 -10.91 -2.22 4.39
CA GLU A 59 -11.21 -0.88 3.89
C GLU A 59 -10.04 0.07 4.10
N GLU A 60 -9.42 0.03 5.28
CA GLU A 60 -8.18 0.78 5.56
C GLU A 60 -7.03 0.34 4.64
N ASP A 61 -6.87 -0.97 4.37
CA ASP A 61 -5.86 -1.47 3.42
C ASP A 61 -6.07 -0.86 2.02
N LEU A 62 -7.29 -0.95 1.50
CA LEU A 62 -7.63 -0.40 0.19
C LEU A 62 -7.44 1.12 0.13
N ALA A 63 -7.78 1.84 1.20
CA ALA A 63 -7.55 3.28 1.32
C ALA A 63 -6.05 3.60 1.27
N ILE A 64 -5.23 2.91 2.07
CA ILE A 64 -3.77 3.06 2.06
C ILE A 64 -3.22 2.80 0.65
N GLN A 65 -3.64 1.72 -0.01
CA GLN A 65 -3.18 1.42 -1.38
C GLN A 65 -3.58 2.50 -2.39
N ALA A 66 -4.80 3.02 -2.30
CA ALA A 66 -5.26 4.11 -3.16
C ALA A 66 -4.46 5.39 -2.93
N GLU A 67 -4.16 5.74 -1.68
CA GLU A 67 -3.37 6.92 -1.31
C GLU A 67 -1.90 6.79 -1.74
N ILE A 68 -1.30 5.60 -1.62
CA ILE A 68 0.03 5.29 -2.18
C ILE A 68 0.03 5.57 -3.69
N GLU A 69 -0.98 5.08 -4.42
CA GLU A 69 -1.06 5.25 -5.85
C GLU A 69 -1.30 6.73 -6.24
N GLN A 70 -2.09 7.48 -5.47
CA GLN A 70 -2.23 8.93 -5.64
C GLN A 70 -0.91 9.68 -5.43
N ALA A 71 -0.15 9.33 -4.38
CA ALA A 71 1.16 9.91 -4.11
C ALA A 71 2.14 9.64 -5.28
N ARG A 72 2.15 8.41 -5.81
CA ARG A 72 2.92 8.03 -6.99
C ARG A 72 2.49 8.81 -8.24
N GLN A 73 1.18 8.99 -8.47
CA GLN A 73 0.69 9.77 -9.61
C GLN A 73 1.11 11.24 -9.52
N LYS A 74 1.04 11.86 -8.33
CA LYS A 74 1.51 13.23 -8.12
C LYS A 74 3.00 13.35 -8.46
N LEU A 75 3.82 12.42 -7.95
CA LEU A 75 5.26 12.39 -8.23
C LEU A 75 5.54 12.19 -9.74
N ARG A 76 4.82 11.26 -10.40
CA ARG A 76 4.94 11.01 -11.85
C ARG A 76 4.67 12.25 -12.69
N ARG A 77 3.61 13.01 -12.34
CA ARG A 77 3.25 14.25 -13.05
C ARG A 77 4.38 15.27 -12.95
N THR A 78 4.89 15.53 -11.75
CA THR A 78 6.00 16.49 -11.57
C THR A 78 7.28 16.00 -12.24
N HIS A 79 7.60 14.71 -12.17
CA HIS A 79 8.77 14.14 -12.84
C HIS A 79 8.70 14.27 -14.37
N GLY A 80 7.53 14.00 -14.97
CA GLY A 80 7.31 14.16 -16.41
C GLY A 80 7.50 15.59 -16.88
N TRP A 81 6.98 16.56 -16.13
CA TRP A 81 7.23 17.98 -16.39
C TRP A 81 8.72 18.34 -16.21
N TYR A 82 9.34 17.98 -15.08
CA TYR A 82 10.74 18.29 -14.78
C TYR A 82 11.71 17.75 -15.85
N THR A 83 11.50 16.52 -16.32
CA THR A 83 12.34 15.92 -17.37
C THR A 83 12.21 16.66 -18.70
N THR A 84 11.00 17.10 -19.05
CA THR A 84 10.74 17.88 -20.27
C THR A 84 11.39 19.26 -20.17
N GLU A 85 11.20 19.96 -19.05
CA GLU A 85 11.79 21.27 -18.78
C GLU A 85 13.33 21.21 -18.84
N ARG A 86 13.93 20.21 -18.18
CA ARG A 86 15.38 20.01 -18.17
C ARG A 86 15.94 19.73 -19.56
N ALA A 87 15.23 18.96 -20.39
CA ALA A 87 15.65 18.69 -21.76
C ALA A 87 15.62 19.94 -22.64
N GLN A 88 14.59 20.79 -22.50
CA GLN A 88 14.48 22.06 -23.25
C GLN A 88 15.58 23.04 -22.88
N LEU A 89 16.00 23.06 -21.62
CA LEU A 89 17.00 23.99 -21.09
C LEU A 89 18.44 23.46 -21.17
N GLN A 90 18.67 22.28 -21.74
CA GLN A 90 19.98 21.62 -21.71
C GLN A 90 21.09 22.44 -22.37
N ASN A 91 20.80 23.11 -23.48
CA ASN A 91 21.76 23.87 -24.27
C ASN A 91 21.70 25.38 -24.04
N ALA A 92 20.78 25.85 -23.20
CA ALA A 92 20.56 27.27 -22.97
C ALA A 92 21.45 27.77 -21.81
N THR A 93 22.30 28.76 -22.09
CA THR A 93 23.30 29.27 -21.14
C THR A 93 22.95 30.65 -20.58
N ASP A 94 21.88 31.27 -21.08
CA ASP A 94 21.46 32.60 -20.65
C ASP A 94 21.02 32.60 -19.18
N GLU A 95 21.14 33.75 -18.51
CA GLU A 95 20.81 33.90 -17.08
C GLU A 95 19.37 33.45 -16.77
N LYS A 96 18.44 33.72 -17.69
CA LYS A 96 17.04 33.26 -17.58
C LYS A 96 16.94 31.72 -17.56
N ALA A 97 17.72 31.03 -18.39
CA ALA A 97 17.73 29.58 -18.45
C ALA A 97 18.39 28.96 -17.21
N ILE A 98 19.39 29.62 -16.63
CA ILE A 98 19.98 29.23 -15.34
C ILE A 98 18.91 29.29 -14.24
N ARG A 99 18.23 30.43 -14.07
CA ARG A 99 17.18 30.61 -13.06
C ARG A 99 16.02 29.62 -13.24
N GLN A 100 15.62 29.36 -14.49
CA GLN A 100 14.56 28.40 -14.79
C GLN A 100 14.95 26.97 -14.39
N ARG A 101 16.20 26.57 -14.63
CA ARG A 101 16.72 25.26 -14.18
C ARG A 101 16.74 25.15 -12.66
N GLU A 102 17.22 26.18 -11.96
CA GLU A 102 17.24 26.20 -10.50
C GLU A 102 15.83 26.08 -9.91
N TRP A 103 14.86 26.77 -10.50
CA TRP A 103 13.45 26.67 -10.12
C TRP A 103 12.90 25.26 -10.36
N ALA A 104 13.15 24.68 -11.53
CA ALA A 104 12.71 23.32 -11.86
C ALA A 104 13.33 22.27 -10.92
N GLU A 105 14.60 22.41 -10.58
CA GLU A 105 15.24 21.57 -9.56
C GLU A 105 14.63 21.76 -8.17
N ALA A 106 14.33 22.99 -7.77
CA ALA A 106 13.71 23.27 -6.48
C ALA A 106 12.31 22.64 -6.37
N GLU A 107 11.53 22.74 -7.44
CA GLU A 107 10.19 22.15 -7.53
C GLU A 107 10.27 20.61 -7.54
N TRP A 108 11.24 20.03 -8.25
CA TRP A 108 11.47 18.59 -8.20
C TRP A 108 11.88 18.11 -6.80
N ARG A 109 12.81 18.81 -6.14
CA ARG A 109 13.20 18.52 -4.75
C ARG A 109 12.01 18.63 -3.80
N ARG A 110 11.10 19.58 -4.02
CA ARG A 110 9.86 19.72 -3.25
C ARG A 110 8.95 18.51 -3.44
N ALA A 111 8.67 18.10 -4.67
CA ALA A 111 7.83 16.94 -4.94
C ALA A 111 8.41 15.64 -4.33
N GLN A 112 9.73 15.46 -4.34
CA GLN A 112 10.37 14.34 -3.66
C GLN A 112 10.19 14.39 -2.14
N ARG A 113 10.25 15.58 -1.51
CA ARG A 113 10.00 15.73 -0.06
C ARG A 113 8.54 15.42 0.28
N ASP A 114 7.58 15.98 -0.46
CA ASP A 114 6.15 15.72 -0.28
C ASP A 114 5.85 14.21 -0.40
N PHE A 115 6.47 13.53 -1.37
CA PHE A 115 6.32 12.09 -1.55
C PHE A 115 6.89 11.30 -0.37
N ARG A 116 8.09 11.66 0.11
CA ARG A 116 8.70 11.04 1.31
C ARG A 116 7.80 11.14 2.53
N GLU A 117 7.27 12.34 2.77
CA GLU A 117 6.37 12.57 3.89
C GLU A 117 5.09 11.73 3.77
N SER A 118 4.48 11.71 2.59
CA SER A 118 3.28 10.92 2.32
C SER A 118 3.52 9.43 2.55
N ILE A 119 4.61 8.86 2.01
CA ILE A 119 4.94 7.44 2.18
C ILE A 119 5.30 7.12 3.63
N ALA A 120 5.95 8.02 4.37
CA ALA A 120 6.24 7.82 5.80
C ALA A 120 4.94 7.70 6.63
N GLN A 121 3.97 8.59 6.39
CA GLN A 121 2.66 8.55 7.05
C GLN A 121 1.88 7.27 6.69
N LEU A 122 1.86 6.90 5.40
CA LEU A 122 1.19 5.69 4.91
C LEU A 122 1.85 4.42 5.45
N ASN A 123 3.18 4.38 5.56
CA ASN A 123 3.90 3.27 6.17
C ASN A 123 3.57 3.12 7.65
N GLN A 124 3.40 4.22 8.39
CA GLN A 124 2.97 4.15 9.79
C GLN A 124 1.56 3.55 9.90
N ARG A 125 0.62 3.97 9.04
CA ARG A 125 -0.72 3.38 8.97
C ARG A 125 -0.68 1.91 8.61
N GLN A 126 0.14 1.51 7.63
CA GLN A 126 0.31 0.12 7.24
C GLN A 126 0.86 -0.73 8.39
N ARG A 127 1.84 -0.24 9.16
CA ARG A 127 2.36 -0.95 10.34
C ARG A 127 1.28 -1.14 11.39
N ASN A 128 0.51 -0.10 11.69
CA ASN A 128 -0.60 -0.18 12.62
C ASN A 128 -1.68 -1.16 12.15
N LEU A 129 -1.93 -1.21 10.84
CA LEU A 129 -2.86 -2.15 10.24
C LEU A 129 -2.36 -3.59 10.33
N ASN A 130 -1.06 -3.82 10.07
CA ASN A 130 -0.43 -5.14 10.16
C ASN A 130 -0.52 -5.74 11.57
N LEU A 131 -0.61 -4.92 12.62
CA LEU A 131 -0.84 -5.39 14.00
C LEU A 131 -2.30 -5.78 14.27
N LYS A 132 -3.23 -5.32 13.43
CA LYS A 132 -4.67 -5.58 13.56
C LYS A 132 -5.15 -6.71 12.65
N VAL A 133 -4.39 -7.04 11.60
CA VAL A 133 -4.77 -8.15 10.73
C VAL A 133 -4.60 -9.46 11.47
N PRO A 134 -5.59 -10.37 11.38
CA PRO A 134 -5.55 -11.62 12.12
C PRO A 134 -4.36 -12.49 11.70
N LEU A 135 -3.98 -12.47 10.42
CA LEU A 135 -2.92 -13.33 9.91
C LEU A 135 -1.76 -12.56 9.31
N GLU A 136 -0.55 -13.10 9.49
CA GLU A 136 0.67 -12.58 8.88
C GLU A 136 0.59 -12.51 7.35
N ARG A 137 -0.06 -13.47 6.68
CA ARG A 137 -0.20 -13.45 5.22
C ARG A 137 -1.07 -12.30 4.68
N PHE A 138 -1.85 -11.65 5.55
CA PHE A 138 -2.62 -10.44 5.20
C PHE A 138 -1.86 -9.15 5.50
N GLN A 139 -0.69 -9.23 6.15
CA GLN A 139 0.17 -8.08 6.34
C GLN A 139 0.81 -7.70 5.01
N ARG A 140 0.97 -6.39 4.79
CA ARG A 140 1.76 -5.89 3.66
C ARG A 140 3.12 -5.41 4.12
N ARG A 141 4.10 -5.51 3.23
CA ARG A 141 5.40 -4.88 3.43
C ARG A 141 5.24 -3.37 3.36
N VAL A 142 5.92 -2.67 4.27
CA VAL A 142 6.10 -1.22 4.17
C VAL A 142 6.95 -0.88 2.97
N LEU A 143 6.67 0.25 2.35
CA LEU A 143 7.38 0.71 1.16
C LEU A 143 8.73 1.32 1.53
N ASP A 144 9.75 0.99 0.76
CA ASP A 144 11.03 1.71 0.78
C ASP A 144 10.94 2.90 -0.18
N VAL A 145 10.81 4.09 0.39
CA VAL A 145 10.62 5.31 -0.39
C VAL A 145 11.85 5.69 -1.23
N GLU A 146 13.05 5.37 -0.77
CA GLU A 146 14.27 5.69 -1.51
C GLU A 146 14.47 4.72 -2.68
N ALA A 147 14.07 3.45 -2.51
CA ALA A 147 14.01 2.50 -3.62
C ALA A 147 13.02 2.98 -4.70
N GLU A 148 11.81 3.40 -4.31
CA GLU A 148 10.83 3.91 -5.28
C GLU A 148 11.32 5.15 -6.02
N LEU A 149 11.90 6.13 -5.31
CA LEU A 149 12.46 7.32 -5.94
C LEU A 149 13.58 6.97 -6.93
N ARG A 150 14.40 5.96 -6.62
CA ARG A 150 15.46 5.48 -7.53
C ARG A 150 14.87 4.85 -8.79
N ASP A 151 13.83 4.05 -8.67
CA ASP A 151 13.15 3.41 -9.79
C ASP A 151 12.54 4.46 -10.73
N PHE A 152 11.96 5.53 -10.18
CA PHE A 152 11.43 6.65 -10.98
C PHE A 152 12.50 7.35 -11.83
N VAL A 153 13.70 7.51 -11.29
CA VAL A 153 14.83 8.11 -12.02
C VAL A 153 15.41 7.13 -13.05
N SER A 154 15.42 5.82 -12.72
CA SER A 154 16.08 4.79 -13.53
C SER A 154 15.24 4.32 -14.73
N THR A 155 13.91 4.39 -14.64
CA THR A 155 12.96 3.91 -15.67
C THR A 155 13.06 4.64 -17.03
N ARG A 156 13.96 5.62 -17.19
CA ARG A 156 14.21 6.30 -18.48
C ARG A 156 15.67 6.33 -18.95
N ALA A 157 16.56 5.54 -18.35
CA ALA A 157 17.89 5.32 -18.93
C ALA A 157 17.90 4.25 -20.05
N GLY A 158 16.75 3.62 -20.35
CA GLY A 158 16.66 2.46 -21.26
C GLY A 158 15.42 2.42 -22.15
N SER A 159 14.98 3.55 -22.71
CA SER A 159 13.98 3.58 -23.78
C SER A 159 14.27 4.68 -24.78
#